data_AF-A0A2E8D1L1-F1
#
_entry.id   AF-A0A2E8D1L1-F1
#
_cell.length_a   1.000
_cell.length_b   1.000
_cell.length_c   1.000
_cell.angle_alpha   90.00
_cell.angle_beta   90.00
_cell.angle_gamma   90.00
#
_symmetry.space_group_name_H-M   'P 1'
#
loop_
_entity.id
_entity.type
_entity.pdbx_description
1 polymer ?
#
loop_
_entity_poly.entity_id
_entity_poly.type
_entity_poly.pdbx_seq_one_letter_code
_entity_poly.pdbx_strand_id
1 'polypeptide(L)'
;MKNLPRLFAAIVVVVLVSPTLRADLNVPKIFSDSMVLQRDQSIPVWGWEDAGTEVHVLFEGEVKKATAGDDGKWMVRLSPQKAGGPYKMVIEGQNRVEFNDVLVGEVWLCSGQSNMEWTVSNSNNPKEEIAAANHPRIRHIKFAHRPSAEPLTDVPSSGWQVCSPKTVGGFTGVGYFFGRELQGELDVPVGLIGCNWGGTRIEPWTPPVGFKETPGLSDIADKLDEFPTKNNQGKVNHQSPLALYNGMVHSIVPYGMRGAIWYQGESNNGEGMLYHEKMKALIHGWRKVWGNDSMPFGFVQLAPYTYGGDPTRLAGIWEAQTATLKVPHTGMAVTVDVANLKDIHPRNKQDVGRRLALWALSESYGQKGVVYSGPIYKSMKVKGSGIRVSFDHVGGGLVSRDDKPLNWFTIAGDNGKFVEATATIDGQDVVVTAESVAKPTAVRFGWSQLAEPNLSNKEGLPASPFRTDSN
;
A
#
# COMPACT_ATOMS: atom_id res chain seq x y z
N MET A 1 6.36 -14.71 97.27
CA MET A 1 6.36 -15.62 96.11
C MET A 1 5.15 -15.28 95.24
N LYS A 2 5.32 -14.51 94.17
CA LYS A 2 4.25 -14.12 93.23
C LYS A 2 4.50 -14.85 91.90
N ASN A 3 3.56 -15.68 91.49
CA ASN A 3 3.61 -16.44 90.24
C ASN A 3 3.13 -15.55 89.08
N LEU A 4 3.95 -15.44 88.03
CA LEU A 4 3.62 -14.79 86.76
C LEU A 4 3.37 -15.90 85.70
N PRO A 5 2.27 -15.91 84.94
CA PRO A 5 2.09 -16.86 83.87
C PRO A 5 2.83 -16.38 82.61
N ARG A 6 3.62 -17.26 82.00
CA ARG A 6 4.26 -17.03 80.68
C ARG A 6 3.22 -17.24 79.58
N LEU A 7 2.92 -16.18 78.84
CA LEU A 7 2.10 -16.23 77.62
C LEU A 7 3.00 -16.63 76.45
N PHE A 8 2.79 -17.82 75.88
CA PHE A 8 3.42 -18.22 74.61
C PHE A 8 2.61 -17.61 73.45
N ALA A 9 3.20 -16.66 72.72
CA ALA A 9 2.64 -16.15 71.48
C ALA A 9 3.05 -17.09 70.33
N ALA A 10 2.08 -17.83 69.77
CA ALA A 10 2.29 -18.61 68.55
C ALA A 10 2.24 -17.66 67.34
N ILE A 11 3.37 -17.50 66.65
CA ILE A 11 3.45 -16.79 65.37
C ILE A 11 2.91 -17.72 64.29
N VAL A 12 1.71 -17.42 63.79
CA VAL A 12 1.13 -18.06 62.60
C VAL A 12 1.72 -17.34 61.37
N VAL A 13 2.64 -18.00 60.68
CA VAL A 13 3.13 -17.56 59.36
C VAL A 13 2.06 -17.88 58.33
N VAL A 14 1.29 -16.87 57.91
CA VAL A 14 0.38 -16.98 56.76
C VAL A 14 1.22 -16.88 55.50
N VAL A 15 1.46 -18.01 54.84
CA VAL A 15 2.04 -18.05 53.49
C VAL A 15 0.96 -17.59 52.51
N LEU A 16 1.03 -16.33 52.11
CA LEU A 16 0.24 -15.78 51.01
C LEU A 16 0.74 -16.41 49.69
N VAL A 17 0.09 -17.49 49.26
CA VAL A 17 0.25 -18.00 47.89
C VAL A 17 -0.54 -17.07 46.99
N SER A 18 0.15 -16.06 46.43
CA SER A 18 -0.41 -15.24 45.36
C SER A 18 -0.69 -16.15 44.15
N PRO A 19 -1.92 -16.26 43.66
CA PRO A 19 -2.17 -16.98 42.42
C PRO A 19 -1.42 -16.25 41.31
N THR A 20 -0.47 -16.93 40.68
CA THR A 20 0.07 -16.48 39.40
C THR A 20 -1.07 -16.55 38.40
N LEU A 21 -1.59 -15.39 38.02
CA LEU A 21 -2.40 -15.28 36.80
C LEU A 21 -1.49 -15.72 35.64
N ARG A 22 -1.69 -16.96 35.17
CA ARG A 22 -1.01 -17.49 33.99
C ARG A 22 -1.69 -16.94 32.75
N ALA A 23 -0.91 -16.37 31.83
CA ALA A 23 -1.42 -15.94 30.54
C ALA A 23 -1.34 -17.11 29.56
N ASP A 24 -2.47 -17.49 28.97
CA ASP A 24 -2.51 -18.53 27.93
C ASP A 24 -1.77 -18.08 26.65
N LEU A 25 -1.22 -19.05 25.90
CA LEU A 25 -0.67 -18.84 24.55
C LEU A 25 -1.64 -18.02 23.71
N ASN A 26 -1.15 -16.88 23.22
CA ASN A 26 -1.92 -15.99 22.36
C ASN A 26 -1.07 -15.53 21.17
N VAL A 27 -1.74 -15.27 20.05
CA VAL A 27 -1.12 -14.86 18.80
C VAL A 27 -1.92 -13.73 18.16
N PRO A 28 -1.27 -12.82 17.41
CA PRO A 28 -1.96 -11.69 16.80
C PRO A 28 -3.02 -12.14 15.80
N LYS A 29 -4.06 -11.32 15.61
CA LYS A 29 -5.23 -11.63 14.76
C LYS A 29 -4.94 -11.67 13.25
N ILE A 30 -3.69 -11.43 12.85
CA ILE A 30 -3.23 -11.75 11.49
C ILE A 30 -3.11 -13.27 11.28
N PHE A 31 -2.88 -14.06 12.33
CA PHE A 31 -2.92 -15.52 12.26
C PHE A 31 -4.36 -16.00 12.50
N SER A 32 -4.93 -16.67 11.50
CA SER A 32 -6.23 -17.34 11.58
C SER A 32 -6.29 -18.45 10.52
N ASP A 33 -7.33 -19.28 10.59
CA ASP A 33 -7.61 -20.25 9.53
C ASP A 33 -7.67 -19.56 8.16
N SER A 34 -7.40 -20.32 7.09
CA SER A 34 -7.44 -19.83 5.71
C SER A 34 -6.38 -18.76 5.36
N MET A 35 -5.38 -18.53 6.21
CA MET A 35 -4.33 -17.54 5.94
C MET A 35 -3.39 -17.92 4.79
N VAL A 36 -2.65 -16.93 4.28
CA VAL A 36 -1.59 -17.15 3.28
C VAL A 36 -0.25 -16.67 3.86
N LEU A 37 0.70 -17.57 3.99
CA LEU A 37 2.08 -17.27 4.37
C LEU A 37 2.92 -16.97 3.12
N GLN A 38 3.85 -16.03 3.22
CA GLN A 38 4.73 -15.66 2.11
C GLN A 38 5.72 -16.77 1.75
N ARG A 39 5.76 -17.15 0.47
CA ARG A 39 6.71 -18.11 -0.09
C ARG A 39 8.11 -17.52 -0.29
N ASP A 40 9.10 -18.39 -0.44
CA ASP A 40 10.50 -18.08 -0.81
C ASP A 40 11.21 -17.06 0.10
N GLN A 41 10.68 -16.86 1.32
CA GLN A 41 11.22 -15.98 2.34
C GLN A 41 11.09 -16.64 3.71
N SER A 42 11.91 -16.24 4.67
CA SER A 42 11.71 -16.67 6.07
C SER A 42 10.33 -16.22 6.55
N ILE A 43 9.60 -17.11 7.23
CA ILE A 43 8.23 -16.85 7.69
C ILE A 43 8.25 -16.61 9.21
N PRO A 44 8.05 -15.37 9.67
CA PRO A 44 7.97 -15.06 11.10
C PRO A 44 6.64 -15.54 11.66
N VAL A 45 6.70 -16.25 12.78
CA VAL A 45 5.53 -16.62 13.59
C VAL A 45 5.82 -16.19 15.01
N TRP A 46 4.92 -15.41 15.61
CA TRP A 46 5.14 -14.78 16.91
C TRP A 46 3.85 -14.69 17.72
N GLY A 47 4.01 -14.41 19.01
CA GLY A 47 2.91 -14.26 19.93
C GLY A 47 3.37 -13.92 21.34
N TRP A 48 2.49 -14.22 22.30
CA TRP A 48 2.70 -14.04 23.72
C TRP A 48 2.45 -15.34 24.46
N GLU A 49 3.19 -15.54 25.54
CA GLU A 49 3.10 -16.67 26.46
C GLU A 49 3.76 -16.24 27.79
N ASP A 50 3.51 -16.98 28.88
CA ASP A 50 4.21 -16.73 30.14
C ASP A 50 5.74 -16.76 29.97
N ALA A 51 6.44 -15.80 30.58
CA ALA A 51 7.89 -15.68 30.51
C ALA A 51 8.61 -16.99 30.88
N GLY A 52 9.63 -17.36 30.09
CA GLY A 52 10.39 -18.59 30.27
C GLY A 52 9.74 -19.85 29.68
N THR A 53 8.50 -19.77 29.19
CA THR A 53 7.83 -20.91 28.54
C THR A 53 8.43 -21.19 27.16
N GLU A 54 8.71 -22.46 26.86
CA GLU A 54 9.08 -22.90 25.51
C GLU A 54 7.83 -23.05 24.64
N VAL A 55 7.87 -22.46 23.44
CA VAL A 55 6.82 -22.52 22.43
C VAL A 55 7.36 -23.22 21.19
N HIS A 56 6.62 -24.19 20.68
CA HIS A 56 6.91 -24.93 19.46
C HIS A 56 5.95 -24.53 18.35
N VAL A 57 6.47 -24.31 17.14
CA VAL A 57 5.67 -24.09 15.93
C VAL A 57 5.96 -25.22 14.96
N LEU A 58 4.91 -25.95 14.59
CA LEU A 58 4.95 -27.06 13.66
C LEU A 58 4.27 -26.64 12.35
N PHE A 59 5.00 -26.75 11.24
CA PHE A 59 4.49 -26.42 9.91
C PHE A 59 5.27 -27.18 8.84
N GLU A 60 4.60 -27.86 7.90
CA GLU A 60 5.24 -28.58 6.79
C GLU A 60 6.40 -29.51 7.20
N GLY A 61 6.20 -30.27 8.28
CA GLY A 61 7.20 -31.21 8.81
C GLY A 61 8.37 -30.55 9.54
N GLU A 62 8.43 -29.21 9.56
CA GLU A 62 9.38 -28.42 10.34
C GLU A 62 8.83 -28.18 11.75
N VAL A 63 9.72 -28.30 12.75
CA VAL A 63 9.46 -27.86 14.13
C VAL A 63 10.49 -26.80 14.49
N LYS A 64 10.04 -25.59 14.77
CA LYS A 64 10.86 -24.51 15.36
C LYS A 64 10.43 -24.26 16.78
N LYS A 65 11.36 -23.81 17.61
CA LYS A 65 11.08 -23.47 19.00
C LYS A 65 11.65 -22.11 19.37
N ALA A 66 10.99 -21.44 20.31
CA ALA A 66 11.43 -20.22 20.95
C ALA A 66 11.04 -20.25 22.43
N THR A 67 11.75 -19.50 23.26
CA THR A 67 11.35 -19.28 24.65
C THR A 67 10.79 -17.88 24.78
N ALA A 68 9.63 -17.73 25.44
CA ALA A 68 9.06 -16.43 25.75
C ALA A 68 10.01 -15.63 26.65
N GLY A 69 10.32 -14.40 26.25
CA GLY A 69 11.17 -13.50 27.02
C GLY A 69 10.47 -12.98 28.28
N ASP A 70 11.16 -12.14 29.05
CA ASP A 70 10.61 -11.51 30.25
C ASP A 70 9.39 -10.61 29.97
N ASP A 71 9.24 -10.14 28.72
CA ASP A 71 8.09 -9.38 28.24
C ASP A 71 6.96 -10.27 27.70
N GLY A 72 7.09 -11.59 27.86
CA GLY A 72 6.16 -12.62 27.40
C GLY A 72 6.20 -12.86 25.88
N LYS A 73 7.01 -12.13 25.11
CA LYS A 73 7.05 -12.28 23.64
C LYS A 73 7.91 -13.46 23.24
N TRP A 74 7.47 -14.17 22.22
CA TRP A 74 8.26 -15.18 21.54
C TRP A 74 8.13 -15.03 20.03
N MET A 75 9.14 -15.46 19.28
CA MET A 75 9.10 -15.52 17.83
C MET A 75 9.98 -16.65 17.33
N VAL A 76 9.47 -17.39 16.35
CA VAL A 76 10.27 -18.28 15.51
C VAL A 76 10.30 -17.76 14.08
N ARG A 77 11.30 -18.21 13.34
CA ARG A 77 11.39 -18.01 11.89
C ARG A 77 11.41 -19.38 11.23
N LEU A 78 10.30 -19.74 10.60
CA LEU A 78 10.21 -20.95 9.78
C LEU A 78 11.05 -20.76 8.51
N SER A 79 11.52 -21.88 7.97
CA SER A 79 12.33 -21.89 6.75
C SER A 79 11.48 -21.44 5.54
N PRO A 80 12.10 -20.88 4.48
CA PRO A 80 11.38 -20.57 3.25
C PRO A 80 10.65 -21.79 2.68
N GLN A 81 9.38 -21.60 2.36
CA GLN A 81 8.50 -22.63 1.80
C GLN A 81 8.17 -22.33 0.34
N LYS A 82 7.95 -23.39 -0.45
CA LYS A 82 7.42 -23.26 -1.82
C LYS A 82 5.91 -22.99 -1.77
N ALA A 83 5.38 -22.43 -2.86
CA ALA A 83 3.93 -22.26 -2.99
C ALA A 83 3.19 -23.60 -2.86
N GLY A 84 2.08 -23.62 -2.12
CA GLY A 84 1.34 -24.86 -1.87
C GLY A 84 0.25 -24.72 -0.81
N GLY A 85 -0.20 -25.87 -0.32
CA GLY A 85 -1.29 -26.03 0.64
C GLY A 85 -2.56 -26.63 0.03
N PRO A 86 -3.62 -26.80 0.82
CA PRO A 86 -3.74 -26.38 2.20
C PRO A 86 -2.94 -27.22 3.19
N TYR A 87 -2.36 -26.54 4.17
CA TYR A 87 -1.58 -27.11 5.26
C TYR A 87 -2.21 -26.82 6.61
N LYS A 88 -1.61 -27.41 7.64
CA LYS A 88 -1.95 -27.18 9.04
C LYS A 88 -0.74 -26.61 9.77
N MET A 89 -0.93 -25.49 10.46
CA MET A 89 0.06 -24.93 11.38
C MET A 89 -0.41 -25.16 12.81
N VAL A 90 0.51 -25.61 13.67
CA VAL A 90 0.23 -25.86 15.09
C VAL A 90 1.23 -25.08 15.92
N ILE A 91 0.75 -24.39 16.95
CA ILE A 91 1.57 -23.69 17.94
C ILE A 91 1.27 -24.31 19.31
N GLU A 92 2.31 -24.79 19.98
CA GLU A 92 2.24 -25.49 21.25
C GLU A 92 3.06 -24.74 22.31
N GLY A 93 2.38 -24.21 23.32
CA GLY A 93 2.97 -23.61 24.52
C GLY A 93 2.34 -24.27 25.75
N GLN A 94 1.77 -23.48 26.67
CA GLN A 94 0.96 -24.05 27.76
C GLN A 94 -0.33 -24.70 27.26
N ASN A 95 -0.93 -24.09 26.23
CA ASN A 95 -2.05 -24.60 25.45
C ASN A 95 -1.67 -24.71 23.98
N ARG A 96 -2.56 -25.33 23.20
CA ARG A 96 -2.35 -25.62 21.78
C ARG A 96 -3.30 -24.79 20.92
N VAL A 97 -2.74 -24.08 19.93
CA VAL A 97 -3.48 -23.32 18.92
C VAL A 97 -3.24 -23.96 17.56
N GLU A 98 -4.29 -24.11 16.76
CA GLU A 98 -4.24 -24.73 15.45
C GLU A 98 -4.83 -23.81 14.38
N PHE A 99 -4.16 -23.77 13.23
CA PHE A 99 -4.64 -23.09 12.04
C PHE A 99 -4.75 -24.09 10.89
N ASN A 100 -5.91 -24.13 10.26
CA ASN A 100 -6.26 -25.00 9.15
C ASN A 100 -6.41 -24.19 7.86
N ASP A 101 -6.37 -24.86 6.71
CA ASP A 101 -6.43 -24.22 5.38
C ASP A 101 -5.31 -23.17 5.16
N VAL A 102 -4.12 -23.42 5.71
CA VAL A 102 -3.00 -22.50 5.54
C VAL A 102 -2.38 -22.69 4.16
N LEU A 103 -2.33 -21.63 3.37
CA LEU A 103 -1.66 -21.63 2.06
C LEU A 103 -0.27 -20.99 2.17
N VAL A 104 0.62 -21.36 1.27
CA VAL A 104 1.89 -20.67 1.04
C VAL A 104 1.87 -20.07 -0.37
N GLY A 105 2.15 -18.78 -0.50
CA GLY A 105 2.01 -18.07 -1.77
C GLY A 105 2.57 -16.65 -1.74
N GLU A 106 1.99 -15.77 -2.54
CA GLU A 106 2.35 -14.34 -2.58
C GLU A 106 1.48 -13.55 -1.61
N VAL A 107 2.06 -12.72 -0.76
CA VAL A 107 1.35 -11.88 0.20
C VAL A 107 1.64 -10.42 -0.12
N TRP A 108 0.58 -9.62 -0.28
CA TRP A 108 0.67 -8.20 -0.58
C TRP A 108 -0.14 -7.34 0.37
N LEU A 109 0.45 -6.24 0.84
CA LEU A 109 -0.21 -5.24 1.66
C LEU A 109 -0.98 -4.25 0.78
N CYS A 110 -2.29 -4.14 0.98
CA CYS A 110 -3.19 -3.23 0.27
C CYS A 110 -3.57 -2.05 1.17
N SER A 111 -2.90 -0.92 0.99
CA SER A 111 -3.00 0.24 1.89
C SER A 111 -3.22 1.57 1.18
N GLY A 112 -3.53 2.60 1.97
CA GLY A 112 -3.91 3.92 1.51
C GLY A 112 -5.26 4.35 2.07
N GLN A 113 -5.96 5.17 1.29
CA GLN A 113 -7.23 5.77 1.71
C GLN A 113 -8.45 5.14 1.03
N SER A 114 -9.51 5.94 0.83
CA SER A 114 -10.84 5.48 0.40
C SER A 114 -10.82 4.75 -0.94
N ASN A 115 -9.94 5.12 -1.86
CA ASN A 115 -9.82 4.44 -3.14
C ASN A 115 -9.16 3.05 -3.06
N MET A 116 -8.30 2.81 -2.06
CA MET A 116 -7.84 1.45 -1.71
C MET A 116 -8.91 0.70 -0.89
N GLU A 117 -9.58 1.38 0.04
CA GLU A 117 -10.64 0.77 0.86
C GLU A 117 -11.89 0.40 0.04
N TRP A 118 -12.09 1.06 -1.09
CA TRP A 118 -13.20 0.84 -2.00
C TRP A 118 -13.38 -0.64 -2.33
N THR A 119 -14.61 -1.14 -2.23
CA THR A 119 -14.84 -2.58 -2.30
C THR A 119 -15.22 -3.07 -3.70
N VAL A 120 -15.14 -4.38 -3.91
CA VAL A 120 -15.65 -5.02 -5.14
C VAL A 120 -17.14 -4.73 -5.34
N SER A 121 -17.96 -4.75 -4.29
CA SER A 121 -19.40 -4.42 -4.39
C SER A 121 -19.67 -3.00 -4.91
N ASN A 122 -18.72 -2.09 -4.74
CA ASN A 122 -18.84 -0.70 -5.20
C ASN A 122 -18.10 -0.44 -6.52
N SER A 123 -17.40 -1.44 -7.07
CA SER A 123 -16.66 -1.35 -8.32
C SER A 123 -17.58 -1.55 -9.53
N ASN A 124 -17.05 -1.44 -10.76
CA ASN A 124 -17.81 -1.71 -11.98
C ASN A 124 -18.29 -3.18 -12.04
N ASN A 125 -19.47 -3.40 -12.61
CA ASN A 125 -20.08 -4.72 -12.83
C ASN A 125 -20.06 -5.63 -11.59
N PRO A 126 -20.45 -5.14 -10.40
CA PRO A 126 -20.20 -5.86 -9.15
C PRO A 126 -20.98 -7.18 -9.07
N LYS A 127 -22.14 -7.29 -9.74
CA LYS A 127 -22.93 -8.52 -9.75
C LYS A 127 -22.20 -9.64 -10.49
N GLU A 128 -21.66 -9.32 -11.66
CA GLU A 128 -20.92 -10.23 -12.51
C GLU A 128 -19.61 -10.65 -11.83
N GLU A 129 -18.87 -9.68 -11.28
CA GLU A 129 -17.62 -9.92 -10.56
C GLU A 129 -17.84 -10.81 -9.33
N ILE A 130 -18.88 -10.54 -8.53
CA ILE A 130 -19.21 -11.35 -7.36
C ILE A 130 -19.64 -12.76 -7.77
N ALA A 131 -20.50 -12.91 -8.78
CA ALA A 131 -20.97 -14.21 -9.23
C ALA A 131 -19.84 -15.09 -9.77
N ALA A 132 -18.86 -14.50 -10.46
CA ALA A 132 -17.72 -15.21 -11.04
C ALA A 132 -16.60 -15.52 -10.02
N ALA A 133 -16.58 -14.88 -8.86
CA ALA A 133 -15.48 -14.95 -7.90
C ALA A 133 -15.41 -16.28 -7.12
N ASN A 134 -15.05 -17.37 -7.80
CA ASN A 134 -14.75 -18.65 -7.17
C ASN A 134 -13.25 -18.94 -7.22
N HIS A 135 -12.47 -18.17 -6.46
CA HIS A 135 -11.01 -18.25 -6.46
C HIS A 135 -10.47 -18.68 -5.09
N PRO A 136 -10.63 -19.95 -4.68
CA PRO A 136 -10.24 -20.41 -3.36
C PRO A 136 -8.72 -20.47 -3.13
N ARG A 137 -7.88 -19.93 -4.00
CA ARG A 137 -6.45 -19.66 -3.72
C ARG A 137 -6.16 -18.17 -3.52
N ILE A 138 -7.18 -17.30 -3.63
CA ILE A 138 -7.10 -15.90 -3.22
C ILE A 138 -7.71 -15.79 -1.82
N ARG A 139 -7.01 -15.10 -0.93
CA ARG A 139 -7.42 -14.84 0.44
C ARG A 139 -7.29 -13.37 0.76
N HIS A 140 -8.17 -12.85 1.60
CA HIS A 140 -8.10 -11.47 2.05
C HIS A 140 -8.38 -11.38 3.54
N ILE A 141 -7.63 -10.54 4.24
CA ILE A 141 -7.89 -10.16 5.62
C ILE A 141 -8.07 -8.65 5.68
N LYS A 142 -9.11 -8.16 6.36
CA LYS A 142 -9.32 -6.72 6.60
C LYS A 142 -9.12 -6.42 8.08
N PHE A 143 -8.33 -5.38 8.37
CA PHE A 143 -8.13 -4.89 9.73
C PHE A 143 -9.05 -3.74 10.08
N ALA A 144 -9.43 -3.66 11.36
CA ALA A 144 -10.25 -2.58 11.89
C ALA A 144 -9.48 -1.26 11.94
N HIS A 145 -10.21 -0.17 11.76
CA HIS A 145 -9.72 1.20 11.92
C HIS A 145 -9.39 1.48 13.39
N ARG A 146 -8.10 1.54 13.72
CA ARG A 146 -7.63 1.64 15.11
C ARG A 146 -6.45 2.60 15.19
N PRO A 147 -6.66 3.92 15.33
CA PRO A 147 -5.57 4.84 15.58
C PRO A 147 -5.03 4.65 17.00
N SER A 148 -3.73 4.81 17.20
CA SER A 148 -3.09 4.65 18.51
C SER A 148 -2.01 5.67 18.77
N ALA A 149 -1.83 6.05 20.04
CA ALA A 149 -0.73 6.89 20.48
C ALA A 149 0.59 6.14 20.44
N GLU A 150 0.57 4.89 20.86
CA GLU A 150 1.73 4.01 20.93
C GLU A 150 1.62 2.85 19.95
N PRO A 151 2.75 2.29 19.47
CA PRO A 151 2.75 1.09 18.65
C PRO A 151 2.00 -0.06 19.32
N LEU A 152 0.92 -0.52 18.69
CA LEU A 152 0.16 -1.69 19.10
C LEU A 152 0.78 -2.93 18.47
N THR A 153 0.67 -4.05 19.17
CA THR A 153 1.19 -5.33 18.69
C THR A 153 0.11 -6.25 18.10
N ASP A 154 -1.14 -5.80 18.11
CA ASP A 154 -2.28 -6.52 17.55
C ASP A 154 -3.40 -5.56 17.13
N VAL A 155 -4.13 -5.94 16.09
CA VAL A 155 -5.22 -5.14 15.51
C VAL A 155 -6.40 -6.07 15.21
N PRO A 156 -7.64 -5.70 15.61
CA PRO A 156 -8.80 -6.56 15.39
C PRO A 156 -9.04 -6.84 13.91
N SER A 157 -9.42 -8.07 13.60
CA SER A 157 -9.84 -8.53 12.27
C SER A 157 -10.97 -9.56 12.42
N SER A 158 -11.66 -9.86 11.32
CA SER A 158 -12.55 -11.03 11.22
C SER A 158 -11.82 -12.30 10.73
N GLY A 159 -10.48 -12.30 10.74
CA GLY A 159 -9.65 -13.35 10.16
C GLY A 159 -9.56 -13.31 8.64
N TRP A 160 -8.79 -14.24 8.08
CA TRP A 160 -8.64 -14.41 6.63
C TRP A 160 -9.91 -15.01 6.02
N GLN A 161 -10.29 -14.52 4.84
CA GLN A 161 -11.47 -14.94 4.11
C GLN A 161 -11.09 -15.56 2.78
N VAL A 162 -11.65 -16.74 2.51
CA VAL A 162 -11.66 -17.40 1.19
C VAL A 162 -12.35 -16.48 0.17
N CYS A 163 -11.74 -16.25 -1.00
CA CYS A 163 -12.43 -15.54 -2.09
C CYS A 163 -13.53 -16.45 -2.67
N SER A 164 -14.78 -16.05 -2.44
CA SER A 164 -15.98 -16.71 -2.91
C SER A 164 -17.04 -15.66 -3.27
N PRO A 165 -18.14 -16.03 -3.97
CA PRO A 165 -19.24 -15.09 -4.20
C PRO A 165 -19.88 -14.54 -2.91
N LYS A 166 -19.69 -15.22 -1.76
CA LYS A 166 -20.22 -14.76 -0.46
C LYS A 166 -19.37 -13.68 0.20
N THR A 167 -18.08 -13.61 -0.11
CA THR A 167 -17.08 -12.83 0.65
C THR A 167 -16.45 -11.73 -0.17
N VAL A 168 -16.25 -11.94 -1.47
CA VAL A 168 -15.48 -11.04 -2.35
C VAL A 168 -16.03 -9.61 -2.38
N GLY A 169 -17.35 -9.44 -2.21
CA GLY A 169 -17.99 -8.12 -2.20
C GLY A 169 -17.43 -7.17 -1.15
N GLY A 170 -16.88 -7.70 -0.04
CA GLY A 170 -16.25 -6.92 1.03
C GLY A 170 -14.74 -6.70 0.88
N PHE A 171 -14.10 -7.30 -0.13
CA PHE A 171 -12.65 -7.15 -0.35
C PHE A 171 -12.35 -5.77 -0.92
N THR A 172 -11.13 -5.26 -0.69
CA THR A 172 -10.62 -4.11 -1.47
C THR A 172 -10.72 -4.45 -2.96
N GLY A 173 -11.33 -3.57 -3.76
CA GLY A 173 -11.50 -3.74 -5.20
C GLY A 173 -10.15 -3.76 -5.90
N VAL A 174 -9.31 -2.75 -5.65
CA VAL A 174 -7.96 -2.67 -6.24
C VAL A 174 -7.13 -3.88 -5.86
N GLY A 175 -7.09 -4.23 -4.56
CA GLY A 175 -6.34 -5.40 -4.11
C GLY A 175 -6.86 -6.71 -4.69
N TYR A 176 -8.18 -6.90 -4.78
CA TYR A 176 -8.77 -8.10 -5.38
C TYR A 176 -8.40 -8.24 -6.86
N PHE A 177 -8.57 -7.19 -7.66
CA PHE A 177 -8.27 -7.26 -9.10
C PHE A 177 -6.77 -7.41 -9.37
N PHE A 178 -5.92 -6.78 -8.56
CA PHE A 178 -4.47 -7.01 -8.54
C PHE A 178 -4.14 -8.47 -8.25
N GLY A 179 -4.70 -9.02 -7.16
CA GLY A 179 -4.44 -10.40 -6.74
C GLY A 179 -4.99 -11.45 -7.71
N ARG A 180 -6.12 -11.16 -8.37
CA ARG A 180 -6.71 -12.02 -9.40
C ARG A 180 -5.81 -12.13 -10.63
N GLU A 181 -5.32 -10.99 -11.12
CA GLU A 181 -4.39 -10.96 -12.26
C GLU A 181 -3.09 -11.71 -11.91
N LEU A 182 -2.49 -11.42 -10.75
CA LEU A 182 -1.28 -12.11 -10.30
C LEU A 182 -1.49 -13.62 -10.14
N GLN A 183 -2.60 -14.06 -9.55
CA GLN A 183 -2.86 -15.48 -9.38
C GLN A 183 -3.03 -16.19 -10.72
N GLY A 184 -3.68 -15.53 -11.70
CA GLY A 184 -3.86 -16.09 -13.05
C GLY A 184 -2.54 -16.31 -13.79
N GLU A 185 -1.59 -15.39 -13.64
CA GLU A 185 -0.29 -15.43 -14.32
C GLU A 185 0.75 -16.29 -13.60
N LEU A 186 0.78 -16.25 -12.25
CA LEU A 186 1.80 -16.95 -11.46
C LEU A 186 1.38 -18.38 -11.07
N ASP A 187 0.08 -18.69 -11.14
CA ASP A 187 -0.52 -19.95 -10.71
C ASP A 187 -0.17 -20.37 -9.26
N VAL A 188 -0.16 -19.40 -8.34
CA VAL A 188 0.10 -19.62 -6.91
C VAL A 188 -0.97 -18.99 -6.01
N PRO A 189 -1.10 -19.40 -4.75
CA PRO A 189 -1.93 -18.70 -3.79
C PRO A 189 -1.55 -17.23 -3.64
N VAL A 190 -2.55 -16.37 -3.41
CA VAL A 190 -2.36 -14.93 -3.20
C VAL A 190 -3.13 -14.49 -1.95
N GLY A 191 -2.40 -13.92 -0.98
CA GLY A 191 -2.94 -13.26 0.20
C GLY A 191 -2.92 -11.75 0.06
N LEU A 192 -4.04 -11.11 0.39
CA LEU A 192 -4.22 -9.67 0.34
C LEU A 192 -4.51 -9.13 1.74
N ILE A 193 -3.62 -8.29 2.26
CA ILE A 193 -3.78 -7.68 3.58
C ILE A 193 -4.40 -6.28 3.41
N GLY A 194 -5.68 -6.13 3.75
CA GLY A 194 -6.38 -4.86 3.76
C GLY A 194 -6.07 -4.05 5.02
N CYS A 195 -5.20 -3.04 4.88
CA CYS A 195 -4.85 -2.08 5.92
C CYS A 195 -4.98 -0.66 5.35
N ASN A 196 -6.21 -0.16 5.26
CA ASN A 196 -6.57 1.08 4.56
C ASN A 196 -7.65 1.82 5.34
N TRP A 197 -7.78 3.14 5.15
CA TRP A 197 -8.84 3.94 5.78
C TRP A 197 -9.15 5.22 4.97
N GLY A 198 -10.40 5.35 4.52
CA GLY A 198 -10.93 6.54 3.88
C GLY A 198 -10.56 7.91 4.49
N GLY A 199 -10.18 8.85 3.61
CA GLY A 199 -9.94 10.25 3.97
C GLY A 199 -8.61 10.55 4.68
N THR A 200 -7.77 9.55 4.93
CA THR A 200 -6.49 9.76 5.62
C THR A 200 -5.43 10.39 4.73
N ARG A 201 -4.63 11.26 5.32
CA ARG A 201 -3.37 11.72 4.74
C ARG A 201 -2.28 10.63 4.80
N ILE A 202 -1.11 10.86 4.21
CA ILE A 202 0.02 9.90 4.20
C ILE A 202 0.77 9.84 5.55
N GLU A 203 0.88 10.97 6.24
CA GLU A 203 1.67 11.13 7.46
C GLU A 203 1.31 10.14 8.60
N PRO A 204 0.03 9.83 8.86
CA PRO A 204 -0.36 8.86 9.88
C PRO A 204 0.18 7.45 9.63
N TRP A 205 0.44 7.07 8.37
CA TRP A 205 0.87 5.73 7.97
C TRP A 205 2.40 5.56 7.98
N THR A 206 3.13 6.67 8.09
CA THR A 206 4.58 6.71 8.01
C THR A 206 5.19 6.43 9.39
N PRO A 207 6.12 5.46 9.52
CA PRO A 207 6.80 5.18 10.77
C PRO A 207 7.81 6.29 11.13
N PRO A 208 8.25 6.38 12.41
CA PRO A 208 9.21 7.39 12.85
C PRO A 208 10.50 7.41 12.03
N VAL A 209 11.03 6.23 11.67
CA VAL A 209 12.26 6.11 10.87
C VAL A 209 12.12 6.71 9.47
N GLY A 210 10.93 6.64 8.87
CA GLY A 210 10.65 7.23 7.56
C GLY A 210 10.81 8.75 7.55
N PHE A 211 10.28 9.43 8.58
CA PHE A 211 10.45 10.87 8.74
C PHE A 211 11.90 11.25 9.02
N LYS A 212 12.58 10.52 9.93
CA LYS A 212 13.98 10.80 10.32
C LYS A 212 14.96 10.68 9.15
N GLU A 213 14.73 9.75 8.22
CA GLU A 213 15.60 9.52 7.06
C GLU A 213 15.25 10.41 5.85
N THR A 214 14.27 11.31 5.98
CA THR A 214 13.84 12.19 4.88
C THR A 214 14.08 13.66 5.23
N PRO A 215 15.19 14.27 4.77
CA PRO A 215 15.55 15.64 5.13
C PRO A 215 14.47 16.69 4.81
N GLY A 216 13.67 16.48 3.75
CA GLY A 216 12.57 17.37 3.39
C GLY A 216 11.39 17.39 4.36
N LEU A 217 11.44 16.60 5.45
CA LEU A 217 10.38 16.49 6.46
C LEU A 217 10.88 16.76 7.89
N SER A 218 11.97 17.53 8.06
CA SER A 218 12.53 17.88 9.38
C SER A 218 11.50 18.48 10.32
N ASP A 219 10.56 19.29 9.82
CA ASP A 219 9.49 19.90 10.63
C ASP A 219 8.59 18.88 11.36
N ILE A 220 8.48 17.66 10.81
CA ILE A 220 7.79 16.54 11.45
C ILE A 220 8.79 15.70 12.25
N ALA A 221 9.96 15.41 11.67
CA ALA A 221 10.97 14.53 12.27
C ALA A 221 11.49 15.05 13.62
N ASP A 222 11.62 16.36 13.76
CA ASP A 222 12.13 17.03 14.96
C ASP A 222 11.10 17.09 16.10
N LYS A 223 9.83 16.74 15.83
CA LYS A 223 8.70 16.81 16.77
C LYS A 223 7.96 15.48 16.92
N LEU A 224 8.63 14.37 16.64
CA LEU A 224 7.97 13.05 16.66
C LEU A 224 7.40 12.67 18.02
N ASP A 225 7.94 13.21 19.11
CA ASP A 225 7.45 13.05 20.48
C ASP A 225 6.16 13.84 20.77
N GLU A 226 5.82 14.84 19.94
CA GLU A 226 4.54 15.55 20.00
C GLU A 226 3.41 14.80 19.28
N PHE A 227 3.73 13.72 18.57
CA PHE A 227 2.79 12.95 17.76
C PHE A 227 2.51 11.55 18.33
N PRO A 228 1.27 11.03 18.14
CA PRO A 228 0.14 11.68 17.49
C PRO A 228 -0.63 12.63 18.42
N THR A 229 -1.16 13.70 17.81
CA THR A 229 -2.07 14.64 18.47
C THR A 229 -3.41 13.99 18.82
N LYS A 230 -4.09 14.57 19.81
CA LYS A 230 -5.46 14.19 20.21
C LYS A 230 -6.46 15.24 19.79
N ASN A 231 -7.68 14.83 19.46
CA ASN A 231 -8.79 15.74 19.19
C ASN A 231 -9.37 16.31 20.51
N ASN A 232 -10.36 17.21 20.39
CA ASN A 232 -11.02 17.85 21.54
C ASN A 232 -11.71 16.89 22.52
N GLN A 233 -11.88 15.61 22.15
CA GLN A 233 -12.44 14.57 23.02
C GLN A 233 -11.35 13.69 23.66
N GLY A 234 -10.08 14.07 23.53
CA GLY A 234 -8.93 13.31 24.04
C GLY A 234 -8.63 12.03 23.25
N LYS A 235 -9.29 11.79 22.12
CA LYS A 235 -9.04 10.63 21.25
C LYS A 235 -7.91 10.92 20.27
N VAL A 236 -7.09 9.92 19.97
CA VAL A 236 -6.02 10.03 18.97
C VAL A 236 -6.61 10.50 17.64
N ASN A 237 -6.04 11.57 17.10
CA ASN A 237 -6.41 12.06 15.78
C ASN A 237 -5.80 11.14 14.71
N HIS A 238 -6.64 10.41 13.98
CA HIS A 238 -6.21 9.50 12.92
C HIS A 238 -5.52 10.21 11.73
N GLN A 239 -5.60 11.54 11.64
CA GLN A 239 -4.88 12.36 10.66
C GLN A 239 -3.49 12.81 11.15
N SER A 240 -3.17 12.57 12.42
CA SER A 240 -1.87 12.93 12.97
C SER A 240 -0.79 11.97 12.50
N PRO A 241 0.45 12.45 12.27
CA PRO A 241 1.61 11.58 12.06
C PRO A 241 1.67 10.44 13.08
N LEU A 242 2.15 9.26 12.66
CA LEU A 242 2.28 8.03 13.44
C LEU A 242 0.97 7.32 13.84
N ALA A 243 -0.19 7.99 13.85
CA ALA A 243 -1.40 7.46 14.47
C ALA A 243 -1.86 6.09 13.90
N LEU A 244 -1.76 5.91 12.57
CA LEU A 244 -2.20 4.69 11.88
C LEU A 244 -1.08 3.68 11.70
N TYR A 245 0.17 4.15 11.60
CA TYR A 245 1.33 3.29 11.72
C TYR A 245 1.29 2.56 13.07
N ASN A 246 1.16 3.30 14.16
CA ASN A 246 1.16 2.77 15.52
C ASN A 246 0.02 1.77 15.74
N GLY A 247 -1.20 2.12 15.34
CA GLY A 247 -2.35 1.29 15.67
C GLY A 247 -2.71 0.18 14.67
N MET A 248 -2.28 0.30 13.42
CA MET A 248 -2.67 -0.63 12.34
C MET A 248 -1.47 -1.29 11.67
N VAL A 249 -0.51 -0.53 11.14
CA VAL A 249 0.62 -1.07 10.36
C VAL A 249 1.61 -1.83 11.26
N HIS A 250 1.98 -1.27 12.41
CA HIS A 250 2.92 -1.89 13.35
C HIS A 250 2.41 -3.23 13.87
N SER A 251 1.09 -3.36 14.06
CA SER A 251 0.43 -4.59 14.53
C SER A 251 0.60 -5.79 13.60
N ILE A 252 0.96 -5.55 12.33
CA ILE A 252 1.20 -6.62 11.33
C ILE A 252 2.68 -6.79 10.99
N VAL A 253 3.57 -5.99 11.58
CA VAL A 253 5.02 -6.21 11.51
C VAL A 253 5.37 -7.33 12.51
N PRO A 254 6.13 -8.38 12.13
CA PRO A 254 6.89 -8.54 10.89
C PRO A 254 6.29 -9.60 9.94
N TYR A 255 4.97 -9.65 9.71
CA TYR A 255 4.37 -10.64 8.81
C TYR A 255 5.06 -10.63 7.45
N GLY A 256 5.45 -11.82 6.97
CA GLY A 256 6.14 -11.96 5.68
C GLY A 256 5.25 -11.50 4.54
N MET A 257 5.79 -10.65 3.66
CA MET A 257 5.09 -10.16 2.48
C MET A 257 6.05 -9.89 1.33
N ARG A 258 5.57 -10.08 0.10
CA ARG A 258 6.30 -9.76 -1.12
C ARG A 258 6.49 -8.26 -1.25
N GLY A 259 5.43 -7.49 -1.06
CA GLY A 259 5.43 -6.05 -1.28
C GLY A 259 4.13 -5.36 -0.87
N ALA A 260 4.02 -4.09 -1.21
CA ALA A 260 2.85 -3.27 -0.92
C ALA A 260 2.30 -2.58 -2.18
N ILE A 261 0.99 -2.38 -2.20
CA ILE A 261 0.29 -1.49 -3.13
C ILE A 261 -0.39 -0.37 -2.35
N TRP A 262 -0.22 0.86 -2.85
CA TRP A 262 -0.61 2.09 -2.18
C TRP A 262 -1.51 2.97 -3.05
N TYR A 263 -2.71 3.29 -2.59
CA TYR A 263 -3.59 4.25 -3.27
C TYR A 263 -4.04 5.34 -2.31
N GLN A 264 -3.31 6.45 -2.36
CA GLN A 264 -3.55 7.64 -1.56
C GLN A 264 -2.96 8.87 -2.24
N GLY A 265 -3.46 10.03 -1.84
CA GLY A 265 -2.90 11.33 -2.16
C GLY A 265 -3.97 12.42 -2.18
N GLU A 266 -5.25 12.04 -2.29
CA GLU A 266 -6.36 12.98 -2.42
C GLU A 266 -6.46 13.89 -1.19
N SER A 267 -6.24 13.38 0.02
CA SER A 267 -6.20 14.19 1.26
C SER A 267 -4.92 15.03 1.40
N ASN A 268 -3.91 14.79 0.57
CA ASN A 268 -2.68 15.58 0.45
C ASN A 268 -2.70 16.48 -0.79
N ASN A 269 -3.81 16.55 -1.53
CA ASN A 269 -3.88 17.36 -2.75
C ASN A 269 -3.58 18.84 -2.46
N GLY A 270 -2.76 19.45 -3.32
CA GLY A 270 -2.24 20.81 -3.15
C GLY A 270 -0.86 20.92 -2.50
N GLU A 271 -0.24 19.81 -2.08
CA GLU A 271 1.11 19.83 -1.50
C GLU A 271 2.25 19.78 -2.54
N GLY A 272 1.94 19.48 -3.80
CA GLY A 272 2.95 19.37 -4.86
C GLY A 272 4.10 18.43 -4.49
N MET A 273 5.34 18.85 -4.75
CA MET A 273 6.55 18.06 -4.51
C MET A 273 6.83 17.73 -3.04
N LEU A 274 6.20 18.40 -2.07
CA LEU A 274 6.28 17.94 -0.67
C LEU A 274 5.69 16.53 -0.51
N TYR A 275 4.70 16.16 -1.34
CA TYR A 275 4.15 14.80 -1.35
C TYR A 275 5.18 13.76 -1.79
N HIS A 276 6.14 14.11 -2.67
CA HIS A 276 7.23 13.22 -3.07
C HIS A 276 8.15 12.91 -1.88
N GLU A 277 8.47 13.91 -1.05
CA GLU A 277 9.22 13.69 0.20
C GLU A 277 8.46 12.74 1.14
N LYS A 278 7.14 12.92 1.29
CA LYS A 278 6.30 12.03 2.12
C LYS A 278 6.23 10.61 1.58
N MET A 279 6.16 10.44 0.25
CA MET A 279 6.22 9.12 -0.38
C MET A 279 7.57 8.43 -0.12
N LYS A 280 8.70 9.16 -0.22
CA LYS A 280 10.02 8.61 0.15
C LYS A 280 10.03 8.14 1.60
N ALA A 281 9.54 8.96 2.52
CA ALA A 281 9.46 8.64 3.94
C ALA A 281 8.60 7.38 4.21
N LEU A 282 7.43 7.27 3.57
CA LEU A 282 6.57 6.09 3.69
C LEU A 282 7.27 4.83 3.18
N ILE A 283 7.79 4.87 1.95
CA ILE A 283 8.41 3.70 1.29
C ILE A 283 9.63 3.23 2.06
N HIS A 284 10.55 4.14 2.38
CA HIS A 284 11.77 3.80 3.12
C HIS A 284 11.43 3.35 4.54
N GLY A 285 10.50 4.05 5.18
CA GLY A 285 10.03 3.70 6.50
C GLY A 285 9.50 2.27 6.58
N TRP A 286 8.62 1.89 5.64
CA TRP A 286 8.06 0.53 5.59
C TRP A 286 9.13 -0.51 5.27
N ARG A 287 10.01 -0.24 4.31
CA ARG A 287 11.16 -1.10 4.01
C ARG A 287 12.02 -1.37 5.26
N LYS A 288 12.29 -0.33 6.06
CA LYS A 288 13.08 -0.46 7.30
C LYS A 288 12.36 -1.29 8.36
N VAL A 289 11.09 -1.02 8.66
CA VAL A 289 10.38 -1.76 9.72
C VAL A 289 10.10 -3.22 9.35
N TRP A 290 10.01 -3.55 8.06
CA TRP A 290 9.95 -4.94 7.58
C TRP A 290 11.32 -5.58 7.37
N GLY A 291 12.42 -4.82 7.45
CA GLY A 291 13.77 -5.32 7.20
C GLY A 291 14.00 -5.76 5.75
N ASN A 292 13.36 -5.11 4.79
CA ASN A 292 13.47 -5.41 3.36
C ASN A 292 13.67 -4.11 2.54
N ASP A 293 14.93 -3.70 2.37
CA ASP A 293 15.30 -2.47 1.66
C ASP A 293 14.92 -2.46 0.16
N SER A 294 14.66 -3.63 -0.43
CA SER A 294 14.25 -3.77 -1.83
C SER A 294 12.77 -4.15 -2.00
N MET A 295 11.97 -4.07 -0.94
CA MET A 295 10.55 -4.42 -0.98
C MET A 295 9.84 -3.69 -2.13
N PRO A 296 9.25 -4.44 -3.10
CA PRO A 296 8.39 -3.88 -4.14
C PRO A 296 7.30 -2.98 -3.56
N PHE A 297 7.15 -1.79 -4.15
CA PHE A 297 6.15 -0.82 -3.74
C PHE A 297 5.43 -0.20 -4.95
N GLY A 298 4.23 -0.68 -5.24
CA GLY A 298 3.38 -0.12 -6.29
C GLY A 298 2.50 0.99 -5.73
N PHE A 299 2.29 2.07 -6.48
CA PHE A 299 1.36 3.13 -6.09
C PHE A 299 0.48 3.60 -7.26
N VAL A 300 -0.60 4.29 -6.95
CA VAL A 300 -1.58 4.74 -7.95
C VAL A 300 -1.50 6.25 -8.12
N GLN A 301 -1.24 6.71 -9.34
CA GLN A 301 -1.37 8.12 -9.67
C GLN A 301 -2.84 8.53 -9.57
N LEU A 302 -3.13 9.67 -8.96
CA LEU A 302 -4.52 10.04 -8.67
C LEU A 302 -5.38 10.21 -9.93
N ALA A 303 -6.67 9.91 -9.80
CA ALA A 303 -7.61 10.14 -10.89
C ALA A 303 -8.04 11.63 -10.92
N PRO A 304 -8.25 12.21 -12.10
CA PRO A 304 -8.92 13.51 -12.27
C PRO A 304 -10.23 13.60 -11.51
N TYR A 305 -10.46 14.74 -10.85
CA TYR A 305 -11.68 15.06 -10.13
C TYR A 305 -11.82 16.57 -9.95
N THR A 306 -13.06 17.06 -9.83
CA THR A 306 -13.33 18.49 -9.61
C THR A 306 -13.14 18.85 -8.13
N TYR A 307 -11.89 19.11 -7.69
CA TYR A 307 -11.60 19.53 -6.30
C TYR A 307 -12.00 20.98 -6.00
N GLY A 308 -12.36 21.77 -7.02
CA GLY A 308 -12.53 23.22 -6.90
C GLY A 308 -11.20 23.96 -6.72
N GLY A 309 -11.25 25.27 -6.53
CA GLY A 309 -10.04 26.09 -6.35
C GLY A 309 -9.11 26.10 -7.57
N ASP A 310 -7.80 26.10 -7.32
CA ASP A 310 -6.77 26.11 -8.37
C ASP A 310 -6.74 24.76 -9.12
N PRO A 311 -7.01 24.75 -10.44
CA PRO A 311 -7.10 23.53 -11.23
C PRO A 311 -5.76 22.80 -11.39
N THR A 312 -4.63 23.41 -11.05
CA THR A 312 -3.30 22.82 -11.22
C THR A 312 -2.80 22.04 -10.00
N ARG A 313 -3.50 22.12 -8.85
CA ARG A 313 -3.08 21.43 -7.60
C ARG A 313 -2.90 19.93 -7.77
N LEU A 314 -3.82 19.27 -8.48
CA LEU A 314 -3.74 17.84 -8.75
C LEU A 314 -2.53 17.49 -9.62
N ALA A 315 -2.19 18.36 -10.58
CA ALA A 315 -1.05 18.14 -11.45
C ALA A 315 0.28 18.22 -10.68
N GLY A 316 0.37 19.06 -9.64
CA GLY A 316 1.51 19.03 -8.72
C GLY A 316 1.64 17.70 -7.96
N ILE A 317 0.52 17.05 -7.62
CA ILE A 317 0.55 15.70 -7.03
C ILE A 317 0.95 14.65 -8.07
N TRP A 318 0.45 14.74 -9.31
CA TRP A 318 0.87 13.83 -10.38
C TRP A 318 2.36 13.91 -10.65
N GLU A 319 2.94 15.11 -10.61
CA GLU A 319 4.37 15.32 -10.72
C GLU A 319 5.12 14.66 -9.55
N ALA A 320 4.67 14.85 -8.31
CA ALA A 320 5.25 14.22 -7.14
C ALA A 320 5.17 12.68 -7.19
N GLN A 321 4.05 12.13 -7.63
CA GLN A 321 3.85 10.69 -7.82
C GLN A 321 4.78 10.16 -8.93
N THR A 322 4.88 10.85 -10.07
CA THR A 322 5.78 10.47 -11.16
C THR A 322 7.24 10.54 -10.72
N ALA A 323 7.65 11.59 -9.99
CA ALA A 323 9.00 11.73 -9.46
C ALA A 323 9.36 10.61 -8.48
N THR A 324 8.38 10.02 -7.81
CA THR A 324 8.56 8.89 -6.88
C THR A 324 9.03 7.62 -7.58
N LEU A 325 8.82 7.47 -8.89
CA LEU A 325 9.39 6.35 -9.67
C LEU A 325 10.92 6.30 -9.66
N LYS A 326 11.60 7.39 -9.26
CA LYS A 326 13.06 7.38 -9.05
C LYS A 326 13.49 6.58 -7.82
N VAL A 327 12.56 6.26 -6.90
CA VAL A 327 12.83 5.35 -5.79
C VAL A 327 12.91 3.92 -6.35
N PRO A 328 14.00 3.18 -6.12
CA PRO A 328 14.14 1.83 -6.67
C PRO A 328 13.02 0.87 -6.25
N HIS A 329 12.71 -0.12 -7.09
CA HIS A 329 11.66 -1.14 -6.88
C HIS A 329 10.26 -0.54 -6.66
N THR A 330 9.95 0.55 -7.36
CA THR A 330 8.62 1.15 -7.36
C THR A 330 7.94 1.06 -8.72
N GLY A 331 6.62 1.19 -8.72
CA GLY A 331 5.80 1.23 -9.93
C GLY A 331 4.59 2.12 -9.74
N MET A 332 4.05 2.62 -10.85
CA MET A 332 2.93 3.56 -10.82
C MET A 332 1.85 3.11 -11.80
N ALA A 333 0.62 2.96 -11.30
CA ALA A 333 -0.56 2.84 -12.14
C ALA A 333 -1.13 4.25 -12.42
N VAL A 334 -1.07 4.68 -13.69
CA VAL A 334 -1.72 5.92 -14.16
C VAL A 334 -3.24 5.69 -14.24
N THR A 335 -4.06 6.68 -13.87
CA THR A 335 -5.53 6.53 -13.79
C THR A 335 -6.33 7.66 -14.44
N VAL A 336 -5.70 8.48 -15.28
CA VAL A 336 -6.34 9.64 -15.93
C VAL A 336 -7.46 9.30 -16.91
N ASP A 337 -7.65 8.02 -17.19
CA ASP A 337 -8.62 7.46 -18.12
C ASP A 337 -9.77 6.71 -17.44
N VAL A 338 -9.63 6.37 -16.15
CA VAL A 338 -10.65 5.64 -15.38
C VAL A 338 -11.48 6.57 -14.48
N ALA A 339 -11.26 7.88 -14.61
CA ALA A 339 -11.81 8.93 -13.77
C ALA A 339 -13.31 9.16 -13.95
N ASN A 340 -13.89 9.91 -13.00
CA ASN A 340 -15.18 10.54 -13.14
C ASN A 340 -15.09 11.93 -12.50
N LEU A 341 -15.19 13.00 -13.27
CA LEU A 341 -15.07 14.37 -12.74
C LEU A 341 -16.11 14.73 -11.67
N LYS A 342 -17.17 13.93 -11.53
CA LYS A 342 -18.25 14.07 -10.53
C LYS A 342 -18.13 13.11 -9.34
N ASP A 343 -17.21 12.14 -9.38
CA ASP A 343 -17.01 11.18 -8.30
C ASP A 343 -15.51 10.92 -8.10
N ILE A 344 -15.00 11.35 -6.94
CA ILE A 344 -13.60 11.17 -6.54
C ILE A 344 -13.20 9.69 -6.40
N HIS A 345 -14.18 8.77 -6.39
CA HIS A 345 -13.96 7.34 -6.31
C HIS A 345 -14.24 6.66 -7.66
N PRO A 346 -13.25 6.58 -8.58
CA PRO A 346 -13.44 5.88 -9.85
C PRO A 346 -13.79 4.41 -9.62
N ARG A 347 -14.89 3.95 -10.22
CA ARG A 347 -15.42 2.58 -10.03
C ARG A 347 -14.68 1.50 -10.80
N ASN A 348 -13.92 1.87 -11.84
CA ASN A 348 -13.09 0.93 -12.59
C ASN A 348 -11.83 0.57 -11.78
N LYS A 349 -12.02 -0.23 -10.71
CA LYS A 349 -10.91 -0.76 -9.92
C LYS A 349 -10.21 -1.91 -10.64
N GLN A 350 -10.86 -2.51 -11.64
CA GLN A 350 -10.31 -3.55 -12.49
C GLN A 350 -9.01 -3.09 -13.16
N ASP A 351 -9.04 -1.98 -13.89
CA ASP A 351 -7.86 -1.49 -14.60
C ASP A 351 -6.78 -1.00 -13.63
N VAL A 352 -7.15 -0.40 -12.50
CA VAL A 352 -6.17 0.00 -11.48
C VAL A 352 -5.42 -1.21 -10.93
N GLY A 353 -6.15 -2.26 -10.52
CA GLY A 353 -5.55 -3.49 -10.01
C GLY A 353 -4.70 -4.21 -11.07
N ARG A 354 -5.22 -4.32 -12.30
CA ARG A 354 -4.50 -4.92 -13.43
C ARG A 354 -3.19 -4.19 -13.74
N ARG A 355 -3.18 -2.85 -13.77
CA ARG A 355 -1.96 -2.05 -14.02
C ARG A 355 -0.89 -2.27 -12.97
N LEU A 356 -1.28 -2.33 -11.70
CA LEU A 356 -0.35 -2.68 -10.62
C LEU A 356 0.17 -4.11 -10.76
N ALA A 357 -0.66 -5.05 -11.21
CA ALA A 357 -0.25 -6.44 -11.41
C ALA A 357 0.74 -6.57 -12.58
N LEU A 358 0.49 -5.90 -13.71
CA LEU A 358 1.43 -5.87 -14.84
C LEU A 358 2.81 -5.36 -14.40
N TRP A 359 2.86 -4.31 -13.57
CA TRP A 359 4.12 -3.83 -13.00
C TRP A 359 4.78 -4.88 -12.10
N ALA A 360 4.03 -5.49 -11.20
CA ALA A 360 4.59 -6.52 -10.32
C ALA A 360 5.12 -7.72 -11.13
N LEU A 361 4.40 -8.19 -12.14
CA LEU A 361 4.83 -9.27 -13.05
C LEU A 361 6.15 -8.95 -13.75
N SER A 362 6.28 -7.74 -14.31
CA SER A 362 7.53 -7.29 -14.95
C SER A 362 8.67 -7.12 -13.94
N GLU A 363 8.47 -6.26 -12.94
CA GLU A 363 9.56 -5.72 -12.13
C GLU A 363 9.85 -6.52 -10.86
N SER A 364 8.85 -7.19 -10.30
CA SER A 364 9.01 -8.00 -9.08
C SER A 364 9.21 -9.49 -9.38
N TYR A 365 8.57 -10.00 -10.44
CA TYR A 365 8.67 -11.40 -10.84
C TYR A 365 9.55 -11.63 -12.08
N GLY A 366 10.02 -10.56 -12.73
CA GLY A 366 10.97 -10.65 -13.84
C GLY A 366 10.38 -11.19 -15.14
N GLN A 367 9.05 -11.24 -15.27
CA GLN A 367 8.38 -11.75 -16.46
C GLN A 367 8.70 -10.87 -17.67
N LYS A 368 9.24 -11.50 -18.71
CA LYS A 368 9.68 -10.80 -19.92
C LYS A 368 8.50 -10.51 -20.85
N GLY A 369 8.57 -9.39 -21.56
CA GLY A 369 7.57 -9.02 -22.56
C GLY A 369 6.28 -8.41 -22.01
N VAL A 370 6.16 -8.23 -20.69
CA VAL A 370 5.01 -7.55 -20.07
C VAL A 370 5.16 -6.04 -20.25
N VAL A 371 4.26 -5.43 -21.04
CA VAL A 371 4.13 -3.97 -21.09
C VAL A 371 3.33 -3.52 -19.87
N TYR A 372 4.01 -2.88 -18.92
CA TYR A 372 3.42 -2.59 -17.61
C TYR A 372 3.12 -1.12 -17.33
N SER A 373 3.62 -0.22 -18.17
CA SER A 373 3.44 1.22 -18.00
C SER A 373 3.03 1.85 -19.33
N GLY A 374 2.20 2.90 -19.23
CA GLY A 374 1.93 3.79 -20.35
C GLY A 374 3.07 4.80 -20.54
N PRO A 375 2.98 5.66 -21.56
CA PRO A 375 4.03 6.63 -21.88
C PRO A 375 4.35 7.56 -20.70
N ILE A 376 5.64 7.65 -20.34
CA ILE A 376 6.14 8.57 -19.32
C ILE A 376 7.07 9.57 -20.01
N TYR A 377 6.87 10.86 -19.75
CA TYR A 377 7.71 11.92 -20.32
C TYR A 377 9.19 11.65 -20.06
N LYS A 378 9.99 11.67 -21.12
CA LYS A 378 11.45 11.47 -21.08
C LYS A 378 12.20 12.77 -21.33
N SER A 379 11.94 13.39 -22.47
CA SER A 379 12.63 14.61 -22.88
C SER A 379 11.86 15.36 -23.95
N MET A 380 12.20 16.63 -24.16
CA MET A 380 11.70 17.44 -25.27
C MET A 380 12.83 18.05 -26.10
N LYS A 381 12.53 18.35 -27.37
CA LYS A 381 13.41 19.11 -28.27
C LYS A 381 12.60 20.10 -29.11
N VAL A 382 13.00 21.37 -29.05
CA VAL A 382 12.44 22.43 -29.91
C VAL A 382 12.93 22.21 -31.36
N LYS A 383 12.01 22.24 -32.32
CA LYS A 383 12.27 22.16 -33.75
C LYS A 383 11.40 23.19 -34.48
N GLY A 384 11.99 24.31 -34.91
CA GLY A 384 11.23 25.41 -35.52
C GLY A 384 10.20 25.97 -34.55
N SER A 385 8.93 26.02 -34.96
CA SER A 385 7.79 26.46 -34.15
C SER A 385 7.14 25.34 -33.33
N GLY A 386 7.69 24.12 -33.33
CA GLY A 386 7.15 22.98 -32.59
C GLY A 386 8.09 22.44 -31.52
N ILE A 387 7.52 21.70 -30.57
CA ILE A 387 8.27 20.91 -29.59
C ILE A 387 7.98 19.44 -29.84
N ARG A 388 9.04 18.66 -30.04
CA ARG A 388 8.99 17.20 -30.09
C ARG A 388 9.19 16.64 -28.68
N VAL A 389 8.23 15.87 -28.19
CA VAL A 389 8.24 15.20 -26.89
C VAL A 389 8.47 13.72 -27.09
N SER A 390 9.43 13.16 -26.36
CA SER A 390 9.76 11.74 -26.34
C SER A 390 9.34 11.12 -25.01
N PHE A 391 9.05 9.82 -25.04
CA PHE A 391 8.53 9.08 -23.90
C PHE A 391 9.33 7.79 -23.67
N ASP A 392 9.47 7.40 -22.41
CA ASP A 392 9.72 6.00 -22.04
C ASP A 392 8.38 5.24 -22.04
N HIS A 393 8.44 3.89 -22.04
CA HIS A 393 7.25 3.02 -21.97
C HIS A 393 6.22 3.20 -23.10
N VAL A 394 6.69 3.40 -24.33
CA VAL A 394 5.83 3.52 -25.52
C VAL A 394 5.18 2.19 -25.96
N GLY A 395 5.55 1.05 -25.37
CA GLY A 395 5.04 -0.27 -25.74
C GLY A 395 5.17 -0.55 -27.23
N GLY A 396 4.10 -1.07 -27.87
CA GLY A 396 4.00 -1.26 -29.31
C GLY A 396 3.82 0.03 -30.13
N GLY A 397 3.81 1.20 -29.49
CA GLY A 397 3.70 2.53 -30.08
C GLY A 397 2.63 3.39 -29.40
N LEU A 398 2.67 4.69 -29.69
CA LEU A 398 1.69 5.66 -29.20
C LEU A 398 0.38 5.59 -29.99
N VAL A 399 -0.74 5.86 -29.31
CA VAL A 399 -2.09 5.91 -29.90
C VAL A 399 -2.99 6.89 -29.14
N SER A 400 -3.99 7.42 -29.84
CA SER A 400 -5.13 8.08 -29.21
C SER A 400 -6.18 7.01 -28.86
N ARG A 401 -6.48 6.83 -27.57
CA ARG A 401 -7.33 5.71 -27.11
C ARG A 401 -8.77 5.75 -27.65
N ASP A 402 -9.21 6.89 -28.16
CA ASP A 402 -10.56 7.12 -28.67
C ASP A 402 -10.59 7.52 -30.16
N ASP A 403 -9.47 7.31 -30.88
CA ASP A 403 -9.29 7.65 -32.29
C ASP A 403 -9.56 9.12 -32.65
N LYS A 404 -9.61 10.02 -31.66
CA LYS A 404 -9.74 11.47 -31.86
C LYS A 404 -8.37 12.15 -31.84
N PRO A 405 -8.27 13.41 -32.33
CA PRO A 405 -7.07 14.22 -32.15
C PRO A 405 -6.60 14.22 -30.69
N LEU A 406 -5.28 14.22 -30.48
CA LEU A 406 -4.72 14.29 -29.13
C LEU A 406 -5.18 15.57 -28.44
N ASN A 407 -5.60 15.44 -27.19
CA ASN A 407 -6.11 16.55 -26.38
C ASN A 407 -5.24 16.81 -25.14
N TRP A 408 -5.56 17.88 -24.41
CA TRP A 408 -4.89 18.30 -23.17
C TRP A 408 -3.40 18.65 -23.31
N PHE A 409 -2.95 19.01 -24.51
CA PHE A 409 -1.66 19.62 -24.72
C PHE A 409 -1.76 21.15 -24.69
N THR A 410 -0.85 21.76 -23.96
CA THR A 410 -0.62 23.21 -24.01
C THR A 410 0.85 23.50 -24.24
N ILE A 411 1.13 24.61 -24.92
CA ILE A 411 2.49 25.03 -25.28
C ILE A 411 2.68 26.50 -24.89
N ALA A 412 3.87 26.84 -24.42
CA ALA A 412 4.25 28.21 -24.09
C ALA A 412 5.47 28.62 -24.90
N GLY A 413 5.58 29.91 -25.20
CA GLY A 413 6.80 30.53 -25.72
C GLY A 413 7.58 31.29 -24.65
N ASP A 414 8.46 32.18 -25.07
CA ASP A 414 9.33 32.97 -24.18
C ASP A 414 8.58 33.80 -23.12
N ASN A 415 7.29 34.09 -23.34
CA ASN A 415 6.44 34.82 -22.39
C ASN A 415 5.90 33.96 -21.23
N GLY A 416 6.16 32.64 -21.23
CA GLY A 416 5.71 31.70 -20.22
C GLY A 416 4.20 31.45 -20.17
N LYS A 417 3.43 32.01 -21.12
CA LYS A 417 1.96 31.84 -21.16
C LYS A 417 1.61 30.61 -21.98
N PHE A 418 1.01 29.63 -21.33
CA PHE A 418 0.52 28.41 -21.96
C PHE A 418 -0.78 28.69 -22.73
N VAL A 419 -0.84 28.22 -23.98
CA VAL A 419 -2.03 28.20 -24.84
C VAL A 419 -2.33 26.77 -25.27
N GLU A 420 -3.55 26.48 -25.67
CA GLU A 420 -3.91 25.19 -26.28
C GLU A 420 -3.04 24.90 -27.51
N ALA A 421 -2.66 23.64 -27.67
CA ALA A 421 -1.75 23.22 -28.73
C ALA A 421 -2.33 22.03 -29.51
N THR A 422 -2.01 21.99 -30.80
CA THR A 422 -2.20 20.79 -31.62
C THR A 422 -1.05 19.82 -31.31
N ALA A 423 -1.39 18.56 -31.04
CA ALA A 423 -0.44 17.49 -30.81
C ALA A 423 -0.66 16.34 -31.80
N THR A 424 0.41 15.87 -32.45
CA THR A 424 0.36 14.79 -33.44
C THR A 424 1.41 13.73 -33.10
N ILE A 425 1.03 12.45 -33.20
CA ILE A 425 1.95 11.33 -33.04
C ILE A 425 2.83 11.24 -34.29
N ASP A 426 4.15 11.21 -34.10
CA ASP A 426 5.13 10.98 -35.15
C ASP A 426 6.14 9.90 -34.70
N GLY A 427 5.90 8.67 -35.15
CA GLY A 427 6.65 7.49 -34.71
C GLY A 427 6.40 7.19 -33.22
N GLN A 428 7.44 7.34 -32.40
CA GLN A 428 7.39 7.14 -30.94
C GLN A 428 7.31 8.47 -30.16
N ASP A 429 7.24 9.59 -30.88
CA ASP A 429 7.20 10.92 -30.29
C ASP A 429 5.83 11.58 -30.50
N VAL A 430 5.60 12.67 -29.78
CA VAL A 430 4.52 13.62 -30.05
C VAL A 430 5.12 14.95 -30.45
N VAL A 431 4.64 15.54 -31.55
CA VAL A 431 4.99 16.90 -31.97
C VAL A 431 3.85 17.84 -31.56
N VAL A 432 4.19 18.87 -30.81
CA VAL A 432 3.26 19.85 -30.24
C VAL A 432 3.53 21.23 -30.85
N THR A 433 2.49 21.87 -31.37
CA THR A 433 2.57 23.18 -32.05
C THR A 433 1.36 24.05 -31.72
N ALA A 434 1.53 25.38 -31.75
CA ALA A 434 0.42 26.34 -31.76
C ALA A 434 0.77 27.51 -32.68
N GLU A 435 -0.16 27.93 -33.54
CA GLU A 435 0.06 29.03 -34.51
C GLU A 435 0.47 30.35 -33.82
N SER A 436 -0.05 30.59 -32.62
CA SER A 436 0.26 31.78 -31.82
C SER A 436 1.63 31.72 -31.11
N VAL A 437 2.37 30.61 -31.21
CA VAL A 437 3.66 30.40 -30.52
C VAL A 437 4.76 30.09 -31.53
N ALA A 438 5.41 31.14 -32.05
CA ALA A 438 6.47 31.00 -33.04
C ALA A 438 7.80 30.46 -32.46
N LYS A 439 8.06 30.70 -31.17
CA LYS A 439 9.28 30.28 -30.44
C LYS A 439 8.88 29.54 -29.17
N PRO A 440 8.56 28.24 -29.24
CA PRO A 440 8.09 27.51 -28.08
C PRO A 440 9.25 27.14 -27.14
N THR A 441 8.99 27.18 -25.85
CA THR A 441 9.96 26.89 -24.78
C THR A 441 9.51 25.76 -23.85
N ALA A 442 8.20 25.51 -23.73
CA ALA A 442 7.68 24.48 -22.85
C ALA A 442 6.35 23.87 -23.33
N VAL A 443 6.10 22.63 -22.91
CA VAL A 443 4.86 21.88 -23.10
C VAL A 443 4.34 21.39 -21.76
N ARG A 444 3.02 21.34 -21.65
CA ARG A 444 2.30 20.65 -20.57
C ARG A 444 1.27 19.70 -21.18
N PHE A 445 1.15 18.52 -20.58
CA PHE A 445 0.17 17.51 -20.94
C PHE A 445 -0.66 17.13 -19.72
N GLY A 446 -1.98 17.20 -19.86
CA GLY A 446 -2.90 16.84 -18.78
C GLY A 446 -2.73 17.69 -17.52
N TRP A 447 -2.28 18.95 -17.62
CA TRP A 447 -1.93 19.77 -16.44
C TRP A 447 -3.13 20.49 -15.80
N SER A 448 -4.18 19.73 -15.50
CA SER A 448 -5.42 20.22 -14.88
C SER A 448 -6.15 19.09 -14.17
N GLN A 449 -6.80 19.39 -13.04
CA GLN A 449 -7.64 18.44 -12.31
C GLN A 449 -8.83 17.90 -13.13
N LEU A 450 -9.18 18.58 -14.23
CA LEU A 450 -10.23 18.19 -15.15
C LEU A 450 -9.72 17.35 -16.32
N ALA A 451 -8.42 17.03 -16.35
CA ALA A 451 -7.79 16.42 -17.51
C ALA A 451 -8.17 14.95 -17.68
N GLU A 452 -8.95 14.65 -18.71
CA GLU A 452 -9.23 13.28 -19.18
C GLU A 452 -8.52 13.02 -20.54
N PRO A 453 -7.17 13.01 -20.57
CA PRO A 453 -6.40 13.00 -21.81
C PRO A 453 -6.43 11.65 -22.53
N ASN A 454 -6.41 11.66 -23.86
CA ASN A 454 -6.55 10.44 -24.69
C ASN A 454 -5.23 9.81 -25.17
N LEU A 455 -4.05 10.37 -24.88
CA LEU A 455 -2.77 9.75 -25.25
C LEU A 455 -2.51 8.47 -24.43
N SER A 456 -2.18 7.39 -25.11
CA SER A 456 -1.87 6.07 -24.54
C SER A 456 -0.85 5.32 -25.40
N ASN A 457 -0.38 4.17 -24.93
CA ASN A 457 0.26 3.18 -25.80
C ASN A 457 -0.77 2.20 -26.38
N LYS A 458 -0.37 1.41 -27.38
CA LYS A 458 -1.23 0.43 -28.05
C LYS A 458 -1.77 -0.68 -27.14
N GLU A 459 -1.13 -0.90 -26.00
CA GLU A 459 -1.59 -1.85 -24.98
C GLU A 459 -2.71 -1.27 -24.10
N GLY A 460 -3.12 -0.02 -24.35
CA GLY A 460 -4.22 0.64 -23.64
C GLY A 460 -3.81 1.26 -22.30
N LEU A 461 -2.51 1.47 -22.07
CA LEU A 461 -2.01 2.12 -20.87
C LEU A 461 -1.88 3.64 -21.11
N PRO A 462 -2.52 4.48 -20.29
CA PRO A 462 -2.55 5.93 -20.51
C PRO A 462 -1.19 6.59 -20.22
N ALA A 463 -0.90 7.67 -20.94
CA ALA A 463 0.27 8.49 -20.67
C ALA A 463 0.10 9.26 -19.35
N SER A 464 1.19 9.39 -18.58
CA SER A 464 1.20 10.19 -17.36
C SER A 464 1.21 11.70 -17.69
N PRO A 465 0.42 12.53 -16.98
CA PRO A 465 0.55 13.99 -17.04
C PRO A 465 1.97 14.47 -16.75
N PHE A 466 2.38 15.56 -17.39
CA PHE A 466 3.72 16.16 -17.20
C PHE A 466 3.75 17.64 -17.56
N ARG A 467 4.83 18.31 -17.14
CA ARG A 467 5.25 19.65 -17.58
C ARG A 467 6.73 19.64 -17.93
N THR A 468 7.16 20.61 -18.75
CA THR A 468 8.58 20.77 -19.11
C THR A 468 9.17 22.12 -18.68
N ASP A 469 8.36 23.01 -18.09
CA ASP A 469 8.81 24.27 -17.51
C ASP A 469 9.26 24.10 -16.06
N SER A 470 10.19 24.94 -15.61
CA SER A 470 10.90 24.76 -14.33
C SER A 470 10.39 25.62 -13.17
N ASN A 471 9.17 26.20 -13.24
CA ASN A 471 8.66 27.08 -12.16
C ASN A 471 8.64 26.39 -10.81
#